data_AF-A0A2A6C3Z5-F1
#
_entry.id   AF-A0A2A6C3Z5-F1
#
_cell.length_a   1.000
_cell.length_b   1.000
_cell.length_c   1.000
_cell.angle_alpha   90.00
_cell.angle_beta   90.00
_cell.angle_gamma   90.00
#
_symmetry.space_group_name_H-M   'P 1'
#
loop_
_entity.id
_entity.type
_entity.pdbx_description
1 polymer ?
#
loop_
_entity_poly.entity_id
_entity_poly.type
_entity_poly.pdbx_seq_one_letter_code
_entity_poly.pdbx_strand_id
1 'polypeptide(L)'
;LRLRFILSILHGGISSIVRLYVMHYQVFGPVERSVTVPLIVCSLIREAFLAYFTSLYERGGPSTTLFFVVLEITHLSSAYLDSLSLIYDYTSDIAFVMHCGIFTVVGTVTYMLVNNSDRSEMAILKKKGASIDSYSIARSYQLKENLDLIKMFGRILVPFIVCVSPEFIFYPAFSLIPKGIGYDNIRYISIALYDVWLAIMCILTVALVPLCATKISKHMPSFMQYSLYSESFEPEGNNSLENTNTYFTLLQSNWNDVNSKYRINDAKQSK
;
A
#
# COMPACT_ATOMS: atom_id res chain seq x y z
N LEU A 1 6.98 7.66 12.42
CA LEU A 1 7.70 6.55 11.76
C LEU A 1 8.44 5.62 12.73
N ARG A 2 9.43 6.08 13.51
CA ARG A 2 10.24 5.21 14.42
C ARG A 2 9.42 4.46 15.49
N LEU A 3 8.52 5.17 16.19
CA LEU A 3 7.60 4.57 17.17
C LEU A 3 6.67 3.52 16.55
N ARG A 4 6.32 3.70 15.27
CA ARG A 4 5.31 2.91 14.56
C ARG A 4 5.89 1.66 13.91
N PHE A 5 7.16 1.70 13.46
CA PHE A 5 7.92 0.51 13.08
C PHE A 5 8.14 -0.43 14.27
N ILE A 6 8.44 0.13 15.45
CA ILE A 6 8.54 -0.63 16.70
C ILE A 6 7.19 -1.29 17.05
N LEU A 7 6.07 -0.56 16.90
CA LEU A 7 4.73 -1.13 17.10
C LEU A 7 4.41 -2.28 16.13
N SER A 8 4.69 -2.15 14.83
CA SER A 8 4.47 -3.25 13.86
C SER A 8 5.32 -4.48 14.16
N ILE A 9 6.59 -4.31 14.59
CA ILE A 9 7.45 -5.42 15.02
C ILE A 9 6.92 -6.08 16.29
N LEU A 10 6.56 -5.28 17.29
CA LEU A 10 6.03 -5.78 18.57
C LEU A 10 4.73 -6.55 18.35
N HIS A 11 3.88 -6.07 17.45
CA HIS A 11 2.61 -6.71 17.11
C HIS A 11 2.79 -7.99 16.29
N GLY A 12 3.74 -8.02 15.35
CA GLY A 12 4.11 -9.25 14.64
C GLY A 12 4.66 -10.32 15.60
N GLY A 13 5.41 -9.91 16.63
CA GLY A 13 5.84 -10.77 17.73
C GLY A 13 4.67 -11.32 18.54
N ILE A 14 3.74 -10.47 18.98
CA ILE A 14 2.53 -10.89 19.70
C ILE A 14 1.70 -11.86 18.86
N SER A 15 1.47 -11.56 17.59
CA SER A 15 0.76 -12.45 16.66
C SER A 15 1.41 -13.84 16.55
N SER A 16 2.73 -13.89 16.45
CA SER A 16 3.49 -15.15 16.37
C SER A 16 3.37 -15.97 17.66
N ILE A 17 3.41 -15.30 18.83
CA ILE A 17 3.25 -15.95 20.14
C ILE A 17 1.84 -16.52 20.29
N VAL A 18 0.80 -15.77 19.90
CA VAL A 18 -0.58 -16.28 19.98
C VAL A 18 -0.78 -17.47 19.04
N ARG A 19 -0.11 -17.50 17.88
CA ARG A 19 -0.18 -18.65 16.95
C ARG A 19 0.48 -19.90 17.52
N LEU A 20 1.61 -19.77 18.21
CA LEU A 20 2.21 -20.89 18.95
C LEU A 20 1.27 -21.40 20.05
N TYR A 21 0.57 -20.49 20.73
CA TYR A 21 -0.42 -20.85 21.75
C TYR A 21 -1.64 -21.58 21.16
N VAL A 22 -2.09 -21.18 19.97
CA VAL A 22 -3.18 -21.85 19.23
C VAL A 22 -2.76 -23.24 18.78
N MET A 23 -1.57 -23.41 18.20
CA MET A 23 -1.08 -24.74 17.83
C MET A 23 -1.01 -25.67 19.05
N HIS A 24 -0.54 -25.16 20.19
CA HIS A 24 -0.57 -25.91 21.45
C HIS A 24 -2.01 -26.31 21.84
N TYR A 25 -2.98 -25.40 21.75
CA TYR A 25 -4.38 -25.71 22.07
C TYR A 25 -5.05 -26.64 21.05
N GLN A 26 -4.66 -26.62 19.78
CA GLN A 26 -5.16 -27.57 18.78
C GLN A 26 -4.61 -28.98 19.00
N VAL A 27 -3.38 -29.10 19.51
CA VAL A 27 -2.75 -30.40 19.81
C VAL A 27 -3.23 -30.96 21.15
N PHE A 28 -3.46 -30.12 22.16
CA PHE A 28 -3.73 -30.55 23.54
C PHE A 28 -5.11 -30.18 24.08
N GLY A 29 -5.91 -29.42 23.35
CA GLY A 29 -7.23 -28.95 23.79
C GLY A 29 -8.37 -29.94 23.53
N PRO A 30 -9.46 -29.87 24.32
CA PRO A 30 -10.62 -30.73 24.14
C PRO A 30 -11.26 -30.53 22.76
N VAL A 31 -11.56 -31.65 22.09
CA VAL A 31 -11.99 -31.75 20.67
C VAL A 31 -13.25 -30.93 20.34
N GLU A 32 -14.03 -30.52 21.34
CA GLU A 32 -15.39 -30.00 21.14
C GLU A 32 -15.49 -28.50 20.81
N ARG A 33 -14.43 -27.68 20.91
CA ARG A 33 -14.49 -26.26 20.51
C ARG A 33 -13.14 -25.71 20.04
N SER A 34 -12.84 -25.81 18.75
CA SER A 34 -11.55 -25.38 18.18
C SER A 34 -11.57 -24.18 17.21
N VAL A 35 -12.63 -23.37 17.16
CA VAL A 35 -12.82 -22.44 16.01
C VAL A 35 -12.74 -20.92 16.30
N THR A 36 -12.66 -20.45 17.55
CA THR A 36 -12.80 -18.99 17.81
C THR A 36 -11.50 -18.18 17.90
N VAL A 37 -10.35 -18.80 18.15
CA VAL A 37 -9.09 -18.05 18.46
C VAL A 37 -8.31 -17.54 17.22
N PRO A 38 -8.24 -18.27 16.09
CA PRO A 38 -7.54 -17.78 14.89
C PRO A 38 -8.10 -16.45 14.37
N LEU A 39 -9.41 -16.22 14.55
CA LEU A 39 -10.06 -14.97 14.17
C LEU A 39 -9.68 -13.77 15.02
N ILE A 40 -9.51 -13.98 16.33
CA ILE A 40 -9.08 -12.91 17.24
C ILE A 40 -7.66 -12.47 16.88
N VAL A 41 -6.81 -13.42 16.46
CA VAL A 41 -5.45 -13.16 16.00
C VAL A 41 -5.43 -12.43 14.66
N CYS A 42 -6.25 -12.85 13.69
CA CYS A 42 -6.40 -12.12 12.42
C CYS A 42 -6.93 -10.69 12.65
N SER A 43 -7.86 -10.48 13.59
CA SER A 43 -8.35 -9.14 13.96
C SER A 43 -7.26 -8.24 14.56
N LEU A 44 -6.33 -8.80 15.33
CA LEU A 44 -5.22 -8.09 15.94
C LEU A 44 -4.12 -7.74 14.91
N ILE A 45 -3.72 -8.69 14.05
CA ILE A 45 -2.76 -8.41 12.95
C ILE A 45 -3.27 -7.28 12.05
N ARG A 46 -4.58 -7.27 11.82
CA ARG A 46 -5.30 -6.28 11.02
C ARG A 46 -5.29 -4.87 11.64
N GLU A 47 -5.51 -4.73 12.95
CA GLU A 47 -5.41 -3.43 13.64
C GLU A 47 -3.99 -2.84 13.60
N ALA A 48 -2.96 -3.69 13.62
CA ALA A 48 -1.57 -3.25 13.49
C ALA A 48 -1.21 -2.75 12.09
N PHE A 49 -1.81 -3.34 11.06
CA PHE A 49 -1.72 -2.84 9.69
C PHE A 49 -2.40 -1.47 9.55
N LEU A 50 -3.55 -1.27 10.21
CA LEU A 50 -4.26 0.02 10.22
C LEU A 50 -3.44 1.15 10.81
N ALA A 51 -2.88 0.91 11.99
CA ALA A 51 -2.05 1.89 12.70
C ALA A 51 -0.78 2.23 11.91
N TYR A 52 -0.28 1.28 11.11
CA TYR A 52 0.85 1.48 10.21
C TYR A 52 0.46 2.36 9.01
N PHE A 53 -0.65 2.08 8.32
CA PHE A 53 -1.03 2.83 7.13
C PHE A 53 -1.53 4.25 7.45
N THR A 54 -2.43 4.42 8.43
CA THR A 54 -2.88 5.77 8.87
C THR A 54 -1.71 6.70 9.22
N SER A 55 -0.57 6.12 9.61
CA SER A 55 0.63 6.87 9.95
C SER A 55 1.46 7.44 8.83
N LEU A 56 1.41 6.82 7.65
CA LEU A 56 2.08 7.30 6.45
C LEU A 56 1.30 8.46 5.82
N TYR A 57 0.02 8.59 6.15
CA TYR A 57 -0.94 9.49 5.50
C TYR A 57 -1.15 10.85 6.17
N GLU A 58 -0.54 11.12 7.34
CA GLU A 58 -0.56 12.46 7.98
C GLU A 58 0.05 13.59 7.12
N ARG A 59 0.64 13.25 5.96
CA ARG A 59 1.17 14.22 4.97
C ARG A 59 0.22 14.49 3.79
N GLY A 60 -0.87 13.75 3.64
CA GLY A 60 -1.85 13.92 2.56
C GLY A 60 -2.89 15.02 2.84
N GLY A 61 -3.54 15.53 1.80
CA GLY A 61 -4.68 16.42 1.95
C GLY A 61 -5.87 15.72 2.64
N PRO A 62 -6.73 16.45 3.37
CA PRO A 62 -7.80 15.85 4.20
C PRO A 62 -8.79 14.99 3.40
N SER A 63 -9.01 15.30 2.12
CA SER A 63 -9.88 14.51 1.23
C SER A 63 -9.30 13.12 0.93
N THR A 64 -7.99 13.02 0.67
CA THR A 64 -7.32 11.74 0.40
C THR A 64 -7.29 10.87 1.65
N THR A 65 -7.06 11.48 2.82
CA THR A 65 -7.10 10.78 4.11
C THR A 65 -8.48 10.19 4.40
N LEU A 66 -9.55 10.96 4.19
CA LEU A 66 -10.92 10.46 4.39
C LEU A 66 -11.23 9.28 3.46
N PHE A 67 -10.84 9.37 2.18
CA PHE A 67 -11.04 8.28 1.23
C PHE A 67 -10.39 6.97 1.70
N PHE A 68 -9.13 7.03 2.17
CA PHE A 68 -8.44 5.85 2.67
C PHE A 68 -9.03 5.33 3.98
N VAL A 69 -9.45 6.19 4.90
CA VAL A 69 -10.12 5.75 6.13
C VAL A 69 -11.41 5.01 5.82
N VAL A 70 -12.22 5.52 4.88
CA VAL A 70 -13.45 4.83 4.44
C VAL A 70 -13.12 3.51 3.77
N LEU A 71 -12.18 3.50 2.82
CA LEU A 71 -11.71 2.28 2.15
C LEU A 71 -11.29 1.21 3.17
N GLU A 72 -10.52 1.64 4.17
CA GLU A 72 -10.01 0.76 5.21
C GLU A 72 -11.14 0.21 6.07
N ILE A 73 -12.02 1.06 6.61
CA ILE A 73 -13.18 0.61 7.40
C ILE A 73 -14.02 -0.39 6.59
N THR A 74 -14.29 -0.10 5.32
CA THR A 74 -15.04 -1.02 4.45
C THR A 74 -14.32 -2.37 4.29
N HIS A 75 -13.01 -2.35 4.03
CA HIS A 75 -12.23 -3.57 3.86
C HIS A 75 -12.16 -4.40 5.16
N LEU A 76 -12.01 -3.74 6.30
CA LEU A 76 -12.07 -4.38 7.62
C LEU A 76 -13.42 -4.99 7.91
N SER A 77 -14.50 -4.23 7.70
CA SER A 77 -15.85 -4.73 7.91
C SER A 77 -16.12 -5.94 7.04
N SER A 78 -15.71 -5.92 5.77
CA SER A 78 -15.81 -7.07 4.88
C SER A 78 -15.05 -8.28 5.42
N ALA A 79 -13.75 -8.13 5.70
CA ALA A 79 -12.92 -9.24 6.20
C ALA A 79 -13.46 -9.86 7.50
N TYR A 80 -14.02 -9.03 8.39
CA TYR A 80 -14.67 -9.51 9.61
C TYR A 80 -15.93 -10.32 9.32
N LEU A 81 -16.82 -9.80 8.46
CA LEU A 81 -18.06 -10.46 8.07
C LEU A 81 -17.79 -11.77 7.31
N ASP A 82 -16.81 -11.77 6.42
CA ASP A 82 -16.40 -12.97 5.67
C ASP A 82 -15.87 -14.04 6.62
N SER A 83 -15.05 -13.65 7.59
CA SER A 83 -14.50 -14.59 8.56
C SER A 83 -15.57 -15.14 9.51
N LEU A 84 -16.52 -14.31 9.95
CA LEU A 84 -17.70 -14.79 10.68
C LEU A 84 -18.52 -15.76 9.84
N SER A 85 -18.76 -15.43 8.57
CA SER A 85 -19.54 -16.25 7.66
C SER A 85 -18.89 -17.62 7.41
N LEU A 86 -17.55 -17.67 7.37
CA LEU A 86 -16.79 -18.91 7.29
C LEU A 86 -16.84 -19.73 8.59
N ILE A 87 -16.71 -19.14 9.78
CA ILE A 87 -16.78 -19.90 11.05
C ILE A 87 -18.13 -20.59 11.22
N TYR A 88 -19.21 -19.88 10.91
CA TYR A 88 -20.57 -20.37 11.11
C TYR A 88 -21.08 -21.19 9.92
N ASP A 89 -20.21 -21.52 8.95
CA ASP A 89 -20.54 -22.25 7.72
C ASP A 89 -21.71 -21.61 6.94
N TYR A 90 -21.91 -20.28 7.07
CA TYR A 90 -22.95 -19.56 6.31
C TYR A 90 -22.60 -19.40 4.84
N THR A 91 -21.31 -19.45 4.51
CA THR A 91 -20.80 -19.26 3.14
C THR A 91 -19.88 -20.42 2.78
N SER A 92 -20.04 -20.96 1.57
CA SER A 92 -19.13 -21.98 1.05
C SER A 92 -17.76 -21.40 0.70
N ASP A 93 -16.71 -22.20 0.82
CA ASP A 93 -15.34 -21.85 0.42
C ASP A 93 -15.27 -21.25 -1.00
N ILE A 94 -16.03 -21.83 -1.93
CA ILE A 94 -16.09 -21.38 -3.33
C ILE A 94 -16.69 -19.96 -3.42
N ALA A 95 -17.76 -19.70 -2.69
CA ALA A 95 -18.39 -18.37 -2.67
C ALA A 95 -17.44 -17.32 -2.07
N PHE A 96 -16.68 -17.67 -1.03
CA PHE A 96 -15.66 -16.80 -0.46
C PHE A 96 -14.54 -16.49 -1.48
N VAL A 97 -14.00 -17.51 -2.16
CA VAL A 97 -12.97 -17.31 -3.21
C VAL A 97 -13.50 -16.43 -4.34
N MET A 98 -14.75 -16.64 -4.78
CA MET A 98 -15.40 -15.80 -5.79
C MET A 98 -15.54 -14.35 -5.30
N HIS A 99 -15.89 -14.15 -4.03
CA HIS A 99 -15.98 -12.82 -3.44
C HIS A 99 -14.63 -12.07 -3.47
N CYS A 100 -13.55 -12.73 -3.04
CA CYS A 100 -12.19 -12.18 -3.10
C CYS A 100 -11.77 -11.87 -4.55
N GLY A 101 -12.14 -12.75 -5.50
CA GLY A 101 -11.89 -12.54 -6.92
C GLY A 101 -12.56 -11.27 -7.46
N ILE A 102 -13.84 -11.05 -7.14
CA ILE A 102 -14.58 -9.85 -7.55
C ILE A 102 -13.92 -8.59 -6.98
N PHE A 103 -13.58 -8.57 -5.69
CA PHE A 103 -12.91 -7.43 -5.08
C PHE A 103 -11.55 -7.15 -5.72
N THR A 104 -10.79 -8.19 -6.04
CA THR A 104 -9.49 -8.05 -6.72
C THR A 104 -9.65 -7.41 -8.09
N VAL A 105 -10.64 -7.84 -8.88
CA VAL A 105 -10.93 -7.26 -10.21
C VAL A 105 -11.37 -5.79 -10.07
N VAL A 106 -12.34 -5.51 -9.20
CA VAL A 106 -12.85 -4.14 -8.97
C VAL A 106 -11.75 -3.20 -8.47
N GLY A 107 -10.95 -3.66 -7.50
CA GLY A 107 -9.80 -2.92 -6.98
C GLY A 107 -8.75 -2.63 -8.05
N THR A 108 -8.45 -3.61 -8.91
CA THR A 108 -7.50 -3.44 -10.02
C THR A 108 -8.01 -2.42 -11.04
N VAL A 109 -9.29 -2.49 -11.43
CA VAL A 109 -9.90 -1.52 -12.34
C VAL A 109 -9.86 -0.12 -11.73
N THR A 110 -10.23 0.01 -10.46
CA THR A 110 -10.22 1.29 -9.73
C THR A 110 -8.82 1.88 -9.68
N TYR A 111 -7.81 1.06 -9.34
CA TYR A 111 -6.40 1.46 -9.35
C TYR A 111 -5.96 1.97 -10.73
N MET A 112 -6.30 1.25 -11.81
CA MET A 112 -5.98 1.68 -13.18
C MET A 112 -6.64 3.01 -13.53
N LEU A 113 -7.92 3.20 -13.18
CA LEU A 113 -8.66 4.44 -13.44
C LEU A 113 -8.04 5.63 -12.70
N VAL A 114 -7.71 5.47 -11.41
CA VAL A 114 -7.07 6.52 -10.60
C VAL A 114 -5.69 6.86 -11.17
N ASN A 115 -4.85 5.87 -11.46
CA ASN A 115 -3.52 6.10 -12.04
C ASN A 115 -3.61 6.79 -13.41
N ASN A 116 -4.57 6.41 -14.26
CA ASN A 116 -4.77 7.04 -15.57
C ASN A 116 -5.30 8.48 -15.44
N SER A 117 -6.22 8.73 -14.49
CA SER A 117 -6.73 10.06 -14.18
C SER A 117 -5.60 11.00 -13.72
N ASP A 118 -4.79 10.56 -12.75
CA ASP A 118 -3.70 11.37 -12.21
C ASP A 118 -2.62 11.66 -13.27
N ARG A 119 -2.30 10.68 -14.12
CA ARG A 119 -1.38 10.88 -15.25
C ARG A 119 -1.93 11.84 -16.28
N SER A 120 -3.23 11.74 -16.60
CA SER A 120 -3.90 12.64 -17.54
C SER A 120 -3.91 14.08 -17.00
N GLU A 121 -4.26 14.27 -15.73
CA GLU A 121 -4.26 15.58 -15.08
C GLU A 121 -2.85 16.19 -15.07
N MET A 122 -1.82 15.38 -14.77
CA MET A 122 -0.43 15.82 -14.81
C MET A 122 0.00 16.22 -16.23
N ALA A 123 -0.44 15.48 -17.25
CA ALA A 123 -0.17 15.82 -18.65
C ALA A 123 -0.87 17.11 -19.07
N ILE A 124 -2.10 17.35 -18.62
CA ILE A 124 -2.85 18.60 -18.87
C ILE A 124 -2.15 19.79 -18.20
N LEU A 125 -1.72 19.64 -16.94
CA LEU A 125 -0.99 20.69 -16.22
C LEU A 125 0.34 21.02 -16.91
N LYS A 126 1.06 20.01 -17.42
CA LYS A 126 2.28 20.22 -18.21
C LYS A 126 2.02 20.96 -19.52
N LYS A 127 0.92 20.65 -20.23
CA LYS A 127 0.55 21.30 -21.50
C LYS A 127 0.10 22.75 -21.33
N LYS A 128 -0.64 23.05 -20.26
CA LYS A 128 -1.18 24.41 -20.01
C LYS A 128 -0.10 25.42 -19.58
N GLY A 129 1.05 24.95 -19.09
CA GLY A 129 2.11 25.82 -18.59
C GLY A 129 1.73 26.54 -17.30
N ALA A 130 2.66 27.33 -16.76
CA ALA A 130 2.43 28.14 -15.57
C ALA A 130 1.61 29.39 -15.92
N SER A 131 0.28 29.24 -15.95
CA SER A 131 -0.65 30.38 -15.97
C SER A 131 -0.69 31.00 -14.57
N ILE A 132 -0.37 32.30 -14.48
CA ILE A 132 -0.24 33.06 -13.21
C ILE A 132 -1.49 32.94 -12.32
N ASP A 133 -2.68 32.87 -12.91
CA ASP A 133 -3.95 32.83 -12.15
C ASP A 133 -4.54 31.42 -11.93
N SER A 134 -4.00 30.37 -12.56
CA SER A 134 -4.58 29.01 -12.45
C SER A 134 -3.62 27.94 -11.96
N TYR A 135 -2.32 28.26 -11.85
CA TYR A 135 -1.32 27.32 -11.40
C TYR A 135 -1.15 27.35 -9.88
N SER A 136 -1.90 26.49 -9.17
CA SER A 136 -1.58 26.20 -7.78
C SER A 136 -0.37 25.26 -7.73
N ILE A 137 0.78 25.80 -7.36
CA ILE A 137 2.02 25.04 -7.09
C ILE A 137 1.71 23.84 -6.17
N ALA A 138 0.85 24.03 -5.18
CA ALA A 138 0.45 22.99 -4.24
C ALA A 138 -0.22 21.79 -4.93
N ARG A 139 -1.07 22.02 -5.94
CA ARG A 139 -1.77 20.96 -6.67
C ARG A 139 -0.80 20.06 -7.45
N SER A 140 0.16 20.66 -8.13
CA SER A 140 1.19 19.90 -8.87
C SER A 140 2.05 19.05 -7.93
N TYR A 141 2.38 19.57 -6.74
CA TYR A 141 3.09 18.79 -5.71
C TYR A 141 2.26 17.61 -5.19
N GLN A 142 0.98 17.83 -4.88
CA GLN A 142 0.07 16.78 -4.43
C GLN A 142 -0.07 15.68 -5.49
N LEU A 143 -0.26 16.04 -6.75
CA LEU A 143 -0.41 15.09 -7.84
C LEU A 143 0.88 14.29 -8.09
N LYS A 144 2.05 14.93 -7.96
CA LYS A 144 3.35 14.25 -8.04
C LYS A 144 3.51 13.26 -6.88
N GLU A 145 3.13 13.65 -5.67
CA GLU A 145 3.18 12.77 -4.50
C GLU A 145 2.24 11.57 -4.64
N ASN A 146 1.01 11.77 -5.12
CA ASN A 146 0.07 10.69 -5.40
C ASN A 146 0.63 9.71 -6.44
N LEU A 147 1.19 10.21 -7.55
CA LEU A 147 1.81 9.36 -8.58
C LEU A 147 3.00 8.57 -8.05
N ASP A 148 3.82 9.17 -7.17
CA ASP A 148 4.94 8.49 -6.53
C ASP A 148 4.44 7.38 -5.59
N LEU A 149 3.34 7.61 -4.84
CA LEU A 149 2.69 6.60 -4.01
C LEU A 149 2.13 5.45 -4.86
N ILE A 150 1.40 5.75 -5.94
CA ILE A 150 0.84 4.74 -6.85
C ILE A 150 1.95 3.87 -7.46
N LYS A 151 3.08 4.48 -7.87
CA LYS A 151 4.25 3.75 -8.35
C LYS A 151 4.87 2.87 -7.27
N MET A 152 4.98 3.37 -6.04
CA MET A 152 5.47 2.59 -4.90
C MET A 152 4.56 1.37 -4.67
N PHE A 153 3.24 1.55 -4.65
CA PHE A 153 2.29 0.44 -4.51
C PHE A 153 2.41 -0.56 -5.66
N GLY A 154 2.55 -0.09 -6.91
CA GLY A 154 2.78 -0.98 -8.05
C GLY A 154 4.04 -1.83 -7.91
N ARG A 155 5.12 -1.28 -7.33
CA ARG A 155 6.35 -2.04 -7.04
C ARG A 155 6.19 -3.06 -5.92
N ILE A 156 5.38 -2.75 -4.90
CA ILE A 156 5.04 -3.68 -3.81
C ILE A 156 4.13 -4.81 -4.33
N LEU A 157 3.24 -4.49 -5.27
CA LEU A 157 2.24 -5.42 -5.77
C LEU A 157 2.86 -6.67 -6.42
N VAL A 158 3.91 -6.51 -7.24
CA VAL A 158 4.57 -7.63 -7.93
C VAL A 158 5.11 -8.69 -6.97
N PRO A 159 6.01 -8.38 -6.01
CA PRO A 159 6.49 -9.36 -5.05
C PRO A 159 5.35 -9.88 -4.18
N PHE A 160 4.34 -9.05 -3.87
CA PHE A 160 3.18 -9.49 -3.12
C PHE A 160 2.38 -10.57 -3.87
N ILE A 161 2.09 -10.40 -5.16
CA ILE A 161 1.42 -11.42 -5.99
C ILE A 161 2.21 -12.72 -6.02
N VAL A 162 3.53 -12.64 -6.22
CA VAL A 162 4.40 -13.82 -6.22
C VAL A 162 4.34 -14.53 -4.88
N CYS A 163 4.40 -13.78 -3.79
CA CYS A 163 4.37 -14.35 -2.45
C CYS A 163 2.96 -14.86 -2.06
N VAL A 164 1.87 -14.30 -2.57
CA VAL A 164 0.50 -14.83 -2.32
C VAL A 164 0.24 -16.12 -3.12
N SER A 165 0.91 -16.33 -4.26
CA SER A 165 0.64 -17.47 -5.15
C SER A 165 0.61 -18.86 -4.49
N PRO A 166 1.47 -19.20 -3.51
CA PRO A 166 1.44 -20.53 -2.87
C PRO A 166 0.17 -20.76 -2.02
N GLU A 167 -0.44 -19.70 -1.49
CA GLU A 167 -1.71 -19.78 -0.76
C GLU A 167 -2.82 -20.35 -1.65
N PHE A 168 -2.89 -19.87 -2.90
CA PHE A 168 -3.80 -20.35 -3.94
C PHE A 168 -3.46 -21.76 -4.45
N ILE A 169 -2.32 -22.32 -4.07
CA ILE A 169 -1.96 -23.71 -4.40
C ILE A 169 -2.30 -24.63 -3.23
N PHE A 170 -1.90 -24.26 -2.00
CA PHE A 170 -2.06 -25.10 -0.82
C PHE A 170 -3.52 -25.26 -0.40
N TYR A 171 -4.32 -24.20 -0.46
CA TYR A 171 -5.72 -24.28 -0.02
C TYR A 171 -6.58 -25.14 -0.95
N PRO A 172 -6.55 -24.98 -2.29
CA PRO A 172 -7.25 -25.91 -3.18
C PRO A 172 -6.74 -27.33 -3.07
N ALA A 173 -5.43 -27.55 -2.87
CA ALA A 173 -4.91 -28.89 -2.62
C ALA A 173 -5.53 -29.54 -1.37
N PHE A 174 -5.76 -28.77 -0.29
CA PHE A 174 -6.47 -29.25 0.89
C PHE A 174 -7.96 -29.50 0.66
N SER A 175 -8.63 -28.61 -0.09
CA SER A 175 -10.08 -28.64 -0.30
C SER A 175 -10.52 -29.71 -1.30
N LEU A 176 -9.75 -29.90 -2.38
CA LEU A 176 -10.08 -30.83 -3.46
C LEU A 176 -9.80 -32.31 -3.12
N ILE A 177 -8.94 -32.60 -2.14
CA ILE A 177 -8.66 -33.98 -1.69
C ILE A 177 -9.77 -34.43 -0.73
N PRO A 178 -10.63 -35.41 -1.10
CA PRO A 178 -11.70 -35.89 -0.23
C PRO A 178 -11.15 -36.63 0.98
N LYS A 179 -11.89 -36.59 2.10
CA LYS A 179 -11.51 -37.30 3.33
C LYS A 179 -11.58 -38.82 3.09
N GLY A 180 -10.58 -39.58 3.56
CA GLY A 180 -10.67 -41.05 3.63
C GLY A 180 -10.29 -41.82 2.36
N ILE A 181 -9.65 -41.16 1.37
CA ILE A 181 -9.13 -41.83 0.15
C ILE A 181 -7.68 -42.35 0.35
N GLY A 182 -7.09 -42.14 1.54
CA GLY A 182 -5.70 -42.53 1.83
C GLY A 182 -4.66 -41.46 1.54
N TYR A 183 -5.07 -40.29 1.02
CA TYR A 183 -4.23 -39.10 0.83
C TYR A 183 -4.35 -38.07 1.97
N ASP A 184 -4.86 -38.49 3.14
CA ASP A 184 -5.09 -37.57 4.27
C ASP A 184 -3.78 -36.90 4.75
N ASN A 185 -2.63 -37.59 4.64
CA ASN A 185 -1.32 -37.01 4.96
C ASN A 185 -1.00 -35.78 4.09
N ILE A 186 -1.22 -35.86 2.78
CA ILE A 186 -0.98 -34.73 1.86
C ILE A 186 -1.89 -33.57 2.23
N ARG A 187 -3.16 -33.88 2.52
CA ARG A 187 -4.13 -32.88 2.93
C ARG A 187 -3.72 -32.16 4.22
N TYR A 188 -3.27 -32.88 5.24
CA TYR A 188 -2.78 -32.28 6.50
C TYR A 188 -1.50 -31.47 6.30
N ILE A 189 -0.59 -31.93 5.42
CA ILE A 189 0.60 -31.16 5.05
C ILE A 189 0.22 -29.88 4.31
N SER A 190 -0.73 -29.92 3.39
CA SER A 190 -1.20 -28.74 2.65
C SER A 190 -1.76 -27.66 3.57
N ILE A 191 -2.63 -28.02 4.53
CA ILE A 191 -3.16 -27.04 5.49
C ILE A 191 -2.08 -26.51 6.44
N ALA A 192 -1.12 -27.35 6.87
CA ALA A 192 0.00 -26.89 7.69
C ALA A 192 0.92 -25.92 6.92
N LEU A 193 1.22 -26.21 5.65
CA LEU A 193 2.00 -25.33 4.78
C LEU A 193 1.27 -24.01 4.49
N TYR A 194 -0.05 -24.06 4.27
CA TYR A 194 -0.88 -22.87 4.14
C TYR A 194 -0.75 -21.96 5.37
N ASP A 195 -0.87 -22.54 6.57
CA ASP A 195 -0.76 -21.80 7.83
C ASP A 195 0.62 -21.19 8.07
N VAL A 196 1.68 -21.96 7.81
CA VAL A 196 3.06 -21.47 7.90
C VAL A 196 3.32 -20.38 6.87
N TRP A 197 2.81 -20.55 5.66
CA TRP A 197 2.98 -19.59 4.58
C TRP A 197 2.31 -18.25 4.89
N LEU A 198 1.10 -18.25 5.46
CA LEU A 198 0.45 -17.04 5.95
C LEU A 198 1.31 -16.27 6.97
N ALA A 199 1.98 -16.97 7.88
CA ALA A 199 2.89 -16.32 8.83
C ALA A 199 4.13 -15.72 8.13
N ILE A 200 4.72 -16.44 7.18
CA ILE A 200 5.84 -15.95 6.35
C ILE A 200 5.40 -14.71 5.56
N MET A 201 4.20 -14.72 4.98
CA MET A 201 3.62 -13.59 4.25
C MET A 201 3.52 -12.32 5.09
N CYS A 202 3.12 -12.43 6.36
CA CYS A 202 3.09 -11.28 7.26
C CYS A 202 4.50 -10.66 7.43
N ILE A 203 5.51 -11.50 7.65
CA ILE A 203 6.90 -11.06 7.81
C ILE A 203 7.42 -10.42 6.52
N LEU A 204 7.21 -11.09 5.38
CA LEU A 204 7.62 -10.59 4.06
C LEU A 204 6.95 -9.26 3.74
N THR A 205 5.65 -9.10 4.04
CA THR A 205 4.95 -7.84 3.78
C THR A 205 5.55 -6.69 4.58
N VAL A 206 5.81 -6.89 5.88
CA VAL A 206 6.47 -5.88 6.73
C VAL A 206 7.88 -5.55 6.23
N ALA A 207 8.62 -6.55 5.74
CA ALA A 207 9.96 -6.36 5.17
C ALA A 207 9.94 -5.69 3.78
N LEU A 208 8.93 -5.95 2.95
CA LEU A 208 8.83 -5.42 1.59
C LEU A 208 8.50 -3.93 1.54
N VAL A 209 7.69 -3.42 2.48
CA VAL A 209 7.33 -2.00 2.52
C VAL A 209 8.56 -1.08 2.55
N PRO A 210 9.52 -1.22 3.48
CA PRO A 210 10.71 -0.37 3.48
C PRO A 210 11.61 -0.58 2.26
N LEU A 211 11.67 -1.79 1.70
CA LEU A 211 12.46 -2.10 0.51
C LEU A 211 11.91 -1.42 -0.75
N CYS A 212 10.59 -1.23 -0.83
CA CYS A 212 9.94 -0.60 -1.97
C CYS A 212 9.80 0.93 -1.83
N ALA A 213 9.82 1.46 -0.59
CA ALA A 213 9.70 2.88 -0.32
C ALA A 213 11.05 3.61 -0.46
N THR A 214 11.32 4.13 -1.65
CA THR A 214 12.59 4.83 -1.98
C THR A 214 12.91 6.03 -1.08
N LYS A 215 11.91 6.72 -0.54
CA LYS A 215 12.12 7.83 0.41
C LYS A 215 12.61 7.31 1.78
N ILE A 216 12.16 6.12 2.18
CA ILE A 216 12.56 5.50 3.45
C ILE A 216 13.94 4.88 3.31
N SER A 217 14.24 4.24 2.17
CA SER A 217 15.53 3.58 1.94
C SER A 217 16.73 4.53 2.06
N LYS A 218 16.58 5.82 1.70
CA LYS A 218 17.63 6.84 1.88
C LYS A 218 18.06 7.06 3.34
N HIS A 219 17.18 6.75 4.30
CA HIS A 219 17.46 6.86 5.72
C HIS A 219 17.79 5.52 6.37
N MET A 220 17.83 4.44 5.59
CA MET A 220 18.19 3.11 6.07
C MET A 220 19.71 2.89 6.04
N PRO A 221 20.24 2.06 6.96
CA PRO A 221 21.66 1.70 6.95
C PRO A 221 22.06 1.03 5.63
N SER A 222 23.31 1.22 5.21
CA SER A 222 23.83 0.82 3.90
C SER A 222 23.59 -0.66 3.55
N PHE A 223 23.64 -1.56 4.52
CA PHE A 223 23.38 -2.99 4.29
C PHE A 223 21.91 -3.29 3.93
N MET A 224 20.96 -2.40 4.24
CA MET A 224 19.55 -2.49 3.85
C MET A 224 19.23 -1.68 2.59
N GLN A 225 20.19 -0.95 2.02
CA GLN A 225 19.99 -0.15 0.81
C GLN A 225 20.00 -0.98 -0.48
N TYR A 226 19.76 -2.30 -0.40
CA TYR A 226 19.49 -3.14 -1.56
C TYR A 226 18.10 -2.81 -2.13
N SER A 227 18.05 -1.72 -2.88
CA SER A 227 16.90 -1.39 -3.72
C SER A 227 16.84 -2.42 -4.85
N LEU A 228 15.97 -3.42 -4.69
CA LEU A 228 15.63 -4.40 -5.74
C LEU A 228 15.24 -3.74 -7.07
N TYR A 229 14.82 -2.47 -7.03
CA TYR A 229 14.54 -1.64 -8.19
C TYR A 229 15.59 -0.53 -8.36
N SER A 230 16.88 -0.91 -8.41
CA SER A 230 17.95 0.00 -8.84
C SER A 230 17.86 0.36 -10.34
N GLU A 231 16.90 -0.20 -11.08
CA GLU A 231 16.74 0.04 -12.51
C GLU A 231 16.08 1.39 -12.83
N SER A 232 16.85 2.16 -13.61
CA SER A 232 16.44 3.32 -14.41
C SER A 232 15.65 4.40 -13.68
N PHE A 233 16.22 4.93 -12.60
CA PHE A 233 16.12 6.38 -12.46
C PHE A 233 16.91 6.94 -13.64
N GLU A 234 16.25 7.28 -14.75
CA GLU A 234 16.80 8.35 -15.59
C GLU A 234 17.15 9.48 -14.63
N PRO A 235 18.39 9.99 -14.64
CA PRO A 235 18.79 11.04 -13.72
C PRO A 235 17.96 12.29 -14.03
N GLU A 236 16.78 12.37 -13.40
CA GLU A 236 15.92 13.54 -13.35
C GLU A 236 16.69 14.73 -12.70
N GLY A 237 17.88 14.47 -12.15
CA GLY A 237 18.78 15.44 -11.53
C GLY A 237 19.38 16.47 -12.49
N ASN A 238 19.69 16.12 -13.75
CA ASN A 238 20.21 17.14 -14.68
C ASN A 238 19.08 18.09 -15.13
N ASN A 239 17.92 17.53 -15.49
CA ASN A 239 16.78 18.33 -15.88
C ASN A 239 16.14 19.07 -14.69
N SER A 240 16.23 18.56 -13.46
CA SER A 240 15.68 19.23 -12.29
C SER A 240 16.41 20.53 -11.97
N LEU A 241 17.75 20.51 -11.96
CA LEU A 241 18.53 21.72 -11.69
C LEU A 241 18.38 22.71 -12.83
N GLU A 242 18.41 22.22 -14.08
CA GLU A 242 18.20 23.02 -15.27
C GLU A 242 16.80 23.65 -15.25
N ASN A 243 15.73 22.88 -15.03
CA ASN A 243 14.36 23.39 -14.90
C ASN A 243 14.20 24.37 -13.72
N THR A 244 14.91 24.16 -12.61
CA THR A 244 14.88 25.10 -11.47
C THR A 244 15.54 26.42 -11.87
N ASN A 245 16.70 26.36 -12.54
CA ASN A 245 17.38 27.54 -13.04
C ASN A 245 16.58 28.25 -14.13
N THR A 246 15.96 27.51 -15.06
CA THR A 246 15.05 28.06 -16.09
C THR A 246 13.83 28.72 -15.45
N TYR A 247 13.27 28.13 -14.39
CA TYR A 247 12.15 28.71 -13.66
C TYR A 247 12.53 30.01 -12.96
N PHE A 248 13.66 30.05 -12.24
CA PHE A 248 14.11 31.26 -11.58
C PHE A 248 14.54 32.35 -12.55
N THR A 249 15.13 32.00 -13.70
CA THR A 249 15.45 32.97 -14.76
C THR A 249 14.18 33.52 -15.42
N LEU A 250 13.15 32.70 -15.67
CA LEU A 250 11.84 33.17 -16.14
C LEU A 250 11.16 34.10 -15.14
N LEU A 251 11.19 33.75 -13.84
CA LEU A 251 10.67 34.62 -12.78
C LEU A 251 11.42 35.96 -12.71
N GLN A 252 12.75 35.92 -12.77
CA GLN A 252 13.58 37.13 -12.72
C GLN A 252 13.35 38.01 -13.95
N SER A 253 13.20 37.40 -15.13
CA SER A 253 12.83 38.10 -16.37
C SER A 253 11.47 38.80 -16.23
N ASN A 254 10.44 38.07 -15.78
CA ASN A 254 9.11 38.64 -15.59
C ASN A 254 9.10 39.76 -14.54
N TRP A 255 9.83 39.58 -13.44
CA TRP A 255 9.96 40.60 -12.40
C TRP A 255 10.60 41.88 -12.93
N ASN A 256 11.65 41.76 -13.75
CA ASN A 256 12.31 42.89 -14.37
C ASN A 256 11.41 43.63 -15.36
N ASP A 257 10.63 42.90 -16.18
CA ASP A 257 9.66 43.50 -17.11
C ASP A 257 8.57 44.30 -16.36
N VAL A 258 7.99 43.73 -15.31
CA VAL A 258 7.00 44.40 -14.46
C VAL A 258 7.59 45.67 -13.84
N ASN A 259 8.78 45.59 -13.23
CA ASN A 259 9.44 46.75 -12.63
C ASN A 259 9.75 47.85 -13.65
N SER A 260 10.10 47.48 -14.89
CA SER A 260 10.35 48.46 -15.96
C SER A 260 9.09 49.26 -16.30
N LYS A 261 7.93 48.60 -16.33
CA LYS A 261 6.62 49.25 -16.60
C LYS A 261 6.22 50.19 -15.48
N TYR A 262 6.43 49.81 -14.22
CA TYR A 262 6.19 50.70 -13.07
C TYR A 262 7.06 51.97 -13.13
N ARG A 263 8.36 51.84 -13.42
CA ARG A 263 9.26 53.01 -13.53
C ARG A 263 8.85 53.99 -14.62
N ILE A 264 8.35 53.50 -15.76
CA ILE A 264 7.87 54.36 -16.86
C ILE A 264 6.61 55.14 -16.43
N ASN A 265 5.73 54.52 -15.67
CA ASN A 265 4.51 55.17 -15.18
C ASN A 265 4.82 56.25 -14.12
N ASP A 266 5.74 55.98 -13.19
CA ASP A 266 6.19 56.97 -12.20
C ASP A 266 6.85 58.18 -12.86
N ALA A 267 7.67 57.96 -13.90
CA ALA A 267 8.29 59.03 -14.67
C ALA A 267 7.30 59.87 -15.51
N LYS A 268 6.11 59.33 -15.81
CA LYS A 268 5.03 60.08 -16.47
C LYS A 268 4.20 60.89 -15.47
N GLN A 269 4.06 60.42 -14.22
CA GLN A 269 3.32 61.15 -13.18
C GLN A 269 4.12 62.33 -12.59
N SER A 270 5.44 62.34 -12.74
CA SER A 270 6.30 63.43 -12.27
C SER A 270 6.49 64.59 -13.27
N LYS A 271 5.85 64.52 -14.43
CA LYS A 271 5.83 65.58 -15.45
C LYS A 271 4.44 66.21 -15.54
#